data_AF-A0A357XSM3-F1
#
_entry.id   AF-A0A357XSM3-F1
#
_cell.length_a   1.000
_cell.length_b   1.000
_cell.length_c   1.000
_cell.angle_alpha   90.00
_cell.angle_beta   90.00
_cell.angle_gamma   90.00
#
_symmetry.space_group_name_H-M   'P 1'
#
loop_
_entity.id
_entity.type
_entity.pdbx_description
1 polymer ?
#
loop_
_entity_poly.entity_id
_entity_poly.type
_entity_poly.pdbx_seq_one_letter_code
_entity_poly.pdbx_strand_id
1 'polypeptide(L)'
;ESDLPAPIFRISTTMGYTHYFHTYDKKRFRTTKESRDRVLPFLRDIASRYEDILTGDGSGETRIPVVLNDKEIHLNGIGDDSHEDFWFTLRSFPHDFTFCKTARKPYDAPVSEMLIVLKHFFAEKLFVDSDGFAGSDYPPENRYVDDEWIEAAGQVKARYGITTKLFTWNQAVRIVNGKPEPLRRNLIRPNAANHCVPTAWNETVTTDRACCLEYKRKRDNYGKNL
;
A
#
# COMPACT_ATOMS: atom_id res chain seq x y z
N GLU A 1 -16.84 38.29 22.47
CA GLU A 1 -17.51 37.28 21.62
C GLU A 1 -16.54 36.93 20.50
N SER A 2 -15.52 36.13 20.82
CA SER A 2 -15.39 34.71 20.45
C SER A 2 -15.26 34.49 18.94
N ASP A 3 -14.06 34.81 18.44
CA ASP A 3 -13.48 34.22 17.23
C ASP A 3 -13.40 32.70 17.41
N LEU A 4 -14.27 31.97 16.69
CA LEU A 4 -14.08 30.55 16.48
C LEU A 4 -13.24 30.36 15.22
N PRO A 5 -12.12 29.62 15.27
CA PRO A 5 -11.32 29.37 14.08
C PRO A 5 -12.10 28.53 13.06
N ALA A 6 -11.82 28.79 11.79
CA ALA A 6 -12.40 28.12 10.63
C ALA A 6 -12.40 26.58 10.79
N PRO A 7 -13.42 25.89 10.26
CA PRO A 7 -13.57 24.45 10.46
C PRO A 7 -12.34 23.72 9.93
N ILE A 8 -11.72 22.93 10.81
CA ILE A 8 -10.77 21.88 10.46
C ILE A 8 -11.43 21.06 9.35
N PHE A 9 -10.86 21.08 8.14
CA PHE A 9 -11.28 20.23 7.04
C PHE A 9 -11.21 18.77 7.51
N ARG A 10 -12.32 18.22 7.99
CA ARG A 10 -12.54 16.78 7.98
C ARG A 10 -12.62 16.41 6.50
N ILE A 11 -11.53 15.91 5.96
CA ILE A 11 -11.59 15.20 4.68
C ILE A 11 -12.62 14.09 4.88
N SER A 12 -13.73 14.19 4.16
CA SER A 12 -14.78 13.18 4.13
C SER A 12 -14.24 11.93 3.44
N THR A 13 -13.57 11.05 4.19
CA THR A 13 -12.87 9.85 3.68
C THR A 13 -13.79 8.63 3.57
N THR A 14 -14.87 8.70 2.80
CA THR A 14 -15.80 7.56 2.64
C THR A 14 -16.04 7.09 1.21
N MET A 15 -15.35 7.64 0.20
CA MET A 15 -15.62 7.29 -1.21
C MET A 15 -14.40 6.84 -2.05
N GLY A 16 -13.37 6.20 -1.44
CA GLY A 16 -12.36 5.49 -2.24
C GLY A 16 -10.99 5.31 -1.59
N TYR A 17 -10.91 4.62 -0.45
CA TYR A 17 -9.62 4.24 0.12
C TYR A 17 -8.95 3.19 -0.79
N THR A 18 -7.82 3.57 -1.39
CA THR A 18 -7.19 2.83 -2.48
C THR A 18 -5.76 2.42 -2.13
N HIS A 19 -5.41 1.19 -2.47
CA HIS A 19 -4.04 0.70 -2.46
C HIS A 19 -3.52 0.56 -3.87
N TYR A 20 -2.32 1.07 -4.11
CA TYR A 20 -1.65 1.07 -5.40
C TYR A 20 -0.45 0.14 -5.35
N PHE A 21 -0.29 -0.70 -6.37
CA PHE A 21 0.86 -1.60 -6.44
C PHE A 21 1.30 -1.82 -7.87
N HIS A 22 2.61 -1.77 -8.09
CA HIS A 22 3.17 -1.78 -9.44
C HIS A 22 4.60 -2.29 -9.50
N THR A 23 5.05 -2.55 -10.73
CA THR A 23 6.42 -2.96 -11.06
C THR A 23 6.89 -2.10 -12.21
N TYR A 24 8.09 -1.52 -12.14
CA TYR A 24 8.59 -0.63 -13.20
C TYR A 24 9.24 -1.37 -14.38
N ASP A 25 9.51 -2.66 -14.24
CA ASP A 25 10.18 -3.44 -15.26
C ASP A 25 9.42 -4.73 -15.52
N LYS A 26 8.42 -4.66 -16.41
CA LYS A 26 7.66 -5.83 -16.91
C LYS A 26 8.56 -6.96 -17.43
N LYS A 27 9.76 -6.64 -17.93
CA LYS A 27 10.70 -7.66 -18.43
C LYS A 27 11.45 -8.35 -17.28
N ARG A 28 11.65 -7.67 -16.14
CA ARG A 28 12.38 -8.18 -14.97
C ARG A 28 11.51 -8.59 -13.79
N PHE A 29 10.25 -8.17 -13.71
CA PHE A 29 9.30 -8.69 -12.72
C PHE A 29 8.82 -10.08 -13.16
N ARG A 30 9.70 -11.04 -12.93
CA ARG A 30 9.39 -12.46 -12.91
C ARG A 30 9.81 -12.98 -11.57
N THR A 31 8.85 -13.57 -10.86
CA THR A 31 9.18 -14.29 -9.63
C THR A 31 9.67 -15.69 -10.01
N THR A 32 10.61 -16.20 -9.24
CA THR A 32 11.02 -17.59 -9.36
C THR A 32 10.04 -18.46 -8.56
N LYS A 33 10.00 -19.78 -8.86
CA LYS A 33 9.17 -20.70 -8.09
C LYS A 33 9.56 -20.67 -6.60
N GLU A 34 10.85 -20.61 -6.31
CA GLU A 34 11.38 -20.54 -4.94
C GLU A 34 10.88 -19.29 -4.22
N SER A 35 10.89 -18.12 -4.88
CA SER A 35 10.36 -16.90 -4.26
C SER A 35 8.86 -16.96 -4.00
N ARG A 36 8.09 -17.65 -4.86
CA ARG A 36 6.65 -17.85 -4.65
C ARG A 36 6.39 -18.85 -3.52
N ASP A 37 7.10 -19.97 -3.51
CA ASP A 37 6.97 -20.98 -2.45
C ASP A 37 7.31 -20.40 -1.07
N ARG A 38 8.21 -19.41 -1.00
CA ARG A 38 8.55 -18.70 0.24
C ARG A 38 7.43 -17.78 0.73
N VAL A 39 6.72 -17.10 -0.16
CA VAL A 39 5.69 -16.11 0.24
C VAL A 39 4.31 -16.76 0.47
N LEU A 40 3.98 -17.83 -0.26
CA LEU A 40 2.67 -18.48 -0.22
C LEU A 40 2.20 -18.92 1.18
N PRO A 41 3.05 -19.48 2.07
CA PRO A 41 2.61 -19.87 3.42
C PRO A 41 2.08 -18.68 4.23
N PHE A 42 2.71 -17.52 4.11
CA PHE A 42 2.30 -16.29 4.79
C PHE A 42 0.96 -15.79 4.25
N LEU A 43 0.81 -15.75 2.93
CA LEU A 43 -0.43 -15.34 2.29
C LEU A 43 -1.60 -16.24 2.67
N ARG A 44 -1.37 -17.56 2.74
CA ARG A 44 -2.39 -18.55 3.14
C ARG A 44 -2.81 -18.38 4.60
N ASP A 45 -1.85 -18.14 5.49
CA ASP A 45 -2.15 -17.87 6.90
C ASP A 45 -2.85 -16.51 7.09
N ILE A 46 -2.58 -15.50 6.26
CA ILE A 46 -3.38 -14.28 6.25
C ILE A 46 -4.82 -14.61 5.80
N ALA A 47 -4.98 -15.24 4.65
CA ALA A 47 -6.30 -15.57 4.11
C ALA A 47 -7.16 -16.41 5.06
N SER A 48 -6.59 -17.42 5.73
CA SER A 48 -7.34 -18.28 6.64
C SER A 48 -7.88 -17.55 7.87
N ARG A 49 -7.19 -16.51 8.36
CA ARG A 49 -7.66 -15.70 9.50
C ARG A 49 -8.87 -14.84 9.19
N TYR A 50 -9.06 -14.54 7.92
CA TYR A 50 -10.10 -13.66 7.43
C TYR A 50 -11.11 -14.43 6.56
N GLU A 51 -11.14 -15.77 6.62
CA GLU A 51 -11.97 -16.61 5.75
C GLU A 51 -13.48 -16.33 5.87
N ASP A 52 -13.91 -15.75 6.99
CA ASP A 52 -15.29 -15.34 7.24
C ASP A 52 -15.72 -14.07 6.53
N ILE A 53 -14.76 -13.21 6.19
CA ILE A 53 -15.01 -11.91 5.55
C ILE A 53 -14.49 -11.84 4.11
N LEU A 54 -13.92 -12.93 3.60
CA LEU A 54 -13.31 -13.00 2.28
C LEU A 54 -14.07 -13.90 1.32
N THR A 55 -14.05 -13.54 0.04
CA THR A 55 -14.45 -14.41 -1.08
C THR A 55 -13.53 -14.25 -2.29
N GLY A 56 -13.48 -15.26 -3.16
CA GLY A 56 -12.64 -15.30 -4.35
C GLY A 56 -13.34 -15.02 -5.69
N ASP A 57 -14.63 -14.64 -5.70
CA ASP A 57 -15.40 -14.43 -6.94
C ASP A 57 -15.23 -13.04 -7.56
N GLY A 58 -14.58 -12.13 -6.85
CA GLY A 58 -14.39 -10.74 -7.25
C GLY A 58 -15.66 -9.88 -7.16
N SER A 59 -16.86 -10.47 -7.23
CA SER A 59 -18.14 -9.75 -7.09
C SER A 59 -18.54 -9.51 -5.63
N GLY A 60 -18.11 -10.38 -4.71
CA GLY A 60 -18.55 -10.34 -3.32
C GLY A 60 -19.89 -11.02 -3.07
N GLU A 61 -20.58 -11.52 -4.09
CA GLU A 61 -21.97 -11.99 -3.97
C GLU A 61 -22.08 -13.40 -3.41
N THR A 62 -21.10 -14.27 -3.69
CA THR A 62 -21.11 -15.66 -3.25
C THR A 62 -19.90 -15.92 -2.37
N ARG A 63 -20.07 -16.68 -1.28
CA ARG A 63 -18.94 -17.14 -0.47
C ARG A 63 -18.21 -18.29 -1.18
N ILE A 64 -17.18 -17.96 -1.95
CA ILE A 64 -16.27 -18.95 -2.52
C ILE A 64 -14.87 -18.79 -1.91
N PRO A 65 -14.09 -19.88 -1.79
CA PRO A 65 -12.72 -19.79 -1.30
C PRO A 65 -11.91 -18.79 -2.12
N VAL A 66 -11.07 -18.01 -1.43
CA VAL A 66 -10.14 -17.10 -2.10
C VAL A 66 -9.25 -17.85 -3.09
N VAL A 67 -8.98 -17.26 -4.25
CA VAL A 67 -8.01 -17.85 -5.18
C VAL A 67 -6.64 -17.47 -4.67
N LEU A 68 -5.92 -18.43 -4.09
CA LEU A 68 -4.56 -18.21 -3.59
C LEU A 68 -3.68 -19.40 -3.96
N ASN A 69 -2.92 -19.23 -5.04
CA ASN A 69 -2.08 -20.28 -5.62
C ASN A 69 -0.75 -19.70 -6.13
N ASP A 70 0.08 -20.50 -6.79
CA ASP A 70 1.40 -20.06 -7.28
C ASP A 70 1.35 -19.13 -8.51
N LYS A 71 0.15 -18.75 -8.96
CA LYS A 71 -0.08 -17.83 -10.08
C LYS A 71 -0.60 -16.49 -9.60
N GLU A 72 -1.57 -16.50 -8.68
CA GLU A 72 -2.30 -15.30 -8.30
C GLU A 72 -2.93 -15.38 -6.91
N ILE A 73 -3.28 -14.19 -6.42
CA ILE A 73 -4.16 -13.92 -5.30
C ILE A 73 -5.37 -13.19 -5.88
N HIS A 74 -6.57 -13.67 -5.60
CA HIS A 74 -7.81 -13.00 -5.94
C HIS A 74 -8.77 -13.11 -4.75
N LEU A 75 -9.15 -11.96 -4.20
CA LEU A 75 -10.11 -11.87 -3.10
C LEU A 75 -10.90 -10.56 -3.14
N ASN A 76 -12.05 -10.55 -2.48
CA ASN A 76 -12.87 -9.36 -2.18
C ASN A 76 -13.54 -9.57 -0.80
N GLY A 77 -14.16 -8.54 -0.24
CA GLY A 77 -15.09 -8.68 0.86
C GLY A 77 -16.38 -9.39 0.43
N ILE A 78 -17.15 -9.88 1.39
CA ILE A 78 -18.41 -10.61 1.14
C ILE A 78 -19.65 -9.72 1.39
N GLY A 79 -20.65 -9.82 0.52
CA GLY A 79 -21.91 -9.08 0.62
C GLY A 79 -21.69 -7.57 0.66
N ASP A 80 -22.29 -6.90 1.64
CA ASP A 80 -22.15 -5.45 1.83
C ASP A 80 -20.72 -5.03 2.20
N ASP A 81 -19.85 -5.96 2.58
CA ASP A 81 -18.43 -5.70 2.85
C ASP A 81 -17.54 -5.79 1.59
N SER A 82 -18.08 -6.08 0.41
CA SER A 82 -17.35 -6.08 -0.87
C SER A 82 -17.18 -4.66 -1.45
N HIS A 83 -16.12 -4.42 -2.24
CA HIS A 83 -16.00 -3.16 -2.99
C HIS A 83 -15.35 -3.30 -4.37
N GLU A 84 -14.08 -3.67 -4.41
CA GLU A 84 -13.30 -3.96 -5.62
C GLU A 84 -12.42 -5.18 -5.37
N ASP A 85 -12.21 -6.00 -6.38
CA ASP A 85 -11.38 -7.17 -6.29
C ASP A 85 -9.91 -6.80 -6.04
N PHE A 86 -9.31 -7.44 -5.03
CA PHE A 86 -7.87 -7.47 -4.88
C PHE A 86 -7.32 -8.61 -5.74
N TRP A 87 -6.81 -8.26 -6.92
CA TRP A 87 -6.15 -9.19 -7.82
C TRP A 87 -4.66 -8.90 -7.94
N PHE A 88 -3.83 -9.87 -7.52
CA PHE A 88 -2.38 -9.79 -7.57
C PHE A 88 -1.80 -11.01 -8.29
N THR A 89 -1.01 -10.79 -9.34
CA THR A 89 -0.34 -11.86 -10.06
C THR A 89 1.05 -12.12 -9.48
N LEU A 90 1.29 -13.35 -9.03
CA LEU A 90 2.57 -13.75 -8.44
C LEU A 90 3.62 -14.07 -9.50
N ARG A 91 3.27 -14.50 -10.72
CA ARG A 91 4.26 -14.92 -11.73
C ARG A 91 4.87 -13.76 -12.53
N SER A 92 4.03 -12.85 -12.98
CA SER A 92 4.39 -11.73 -13.83
C SER A 92 3.28 -10.70 -13.79
N PHE A 93 3.64 -9.42 -13.65
CA PHE A 93 2.67 -8.33 -13.70
C PHE A 93 2.25 -8.05 -15.15
N PRO A 94 0.97 -8.24 -15.52
CA PRO A 94 0.50 -7.93 -16.87
C PRO A 94 0.44 -6.42 -17.11
N HIS A 95 0.28 -5.62 -16.06
CA HIS A 95 0.11 -4.17 -16.12
C HIS A 95 1.24 -3.45 -15.38
N ASP A 96 1.60 -2.25 -15.86
CA ASP A 96 2.61 -1.39 -15.20
C ASP A 96 2.06 -0.77 -13.92
N PHE A 97 0.75 -0.87 -13.68
CA PHE A 97 0.04 -0.24 -12.58
C PHE A 97 -1.24 -1.02 -12.30
N THR A 98 -1.44 -1.40 -11.03
CA THR A 98 -2.66 -2.03 -10.53
C THR A 98 -3.04 -1.34 -9.21
N PHE A 99 -4.32 -1.37 -8.89
CA PHE A 99 -4.83 -0.84 -7.64
C PHE A 99 -6.01 -1.68 -7.15
N CYS A 100 -6.40 -1.48 -5.91
CA CYS A 100 -7.62 -2.03 -5.34
C CYS A 100 -8.22 -0.99 -4.39
N LYS A 101 -9.46 -0.58 -4.65
CA LYS A 101 -10.22 0.25 -3.70
C LYS A 101 -10.90 -0.68 -2.71
N THR A 102 -10.66 -0.44 -1.43
CA THR A 102 -11.30 -1.21 -0.36
C THR A 102 -12.38 -0.40 0.33
N ALA A 103 -12.36 0.94 0.16
CA ALA A 103 -13.24 1.86 0.89
C ALA A 103 -13.22 1.66 2.42
N ARG A 104 -12.09 1.19 2.98
CA ARG A 104 -11.92 0.82 4.40
C ARG A 104 -12.90 -0.23 4.91
N LYS A 105 -13.42 -1.07 4.00
CA LYS A 105 -14.23 -2.22 4.39
C LYS A 105 -13.39 -3.27 5.11
N PRO A 106 -13.99 -4.21 5.85
CA PRO A 106 -13.25 -5.16 6.68
C PRO A 106 -12.14 -5.94 5.96
N TYR A 107 -12.32 -6.26 4.67
CA TYR A 107 -11.30 -6.95 3.87
C TYR A 107 -10.07 -6.10 3.52
N ASP A 108 -10.07 -4.80 3.86
CA ASP A 108 -8.89 -3.94 3.78
C ASP A 108 -7.72 -4.48 4.60
N ALA A 109 -8.00 -5.01 5.79
CA ALA A 109 -6.99 -5.55 6.69
C ALA A 109 -6.17 -6.69 6.05
N PRO A 110 -6.78 -7.78 5.52
CA PRO A 110 -6.01 -8.80 4.79
C PRO A 110 -5.29 -8.25 3.56
N VAL A 111 -5.89 -7.30 2.81
CA VAL A 111 -5.22 -6.68 1.65
C VAL A 111 -3.94 -5.97 2.07
N SER A 112 -4.02 -5.11 3.09
CA SER A 112 -2.88 -4.37 3.64
C SER A 112 -1.79 -5.31 4.16
N GLU A 113 -2.15 -6.35 4.94
CA GLU A 113 -1.19 -7.35 5.42
C GLU A 113 -0.50 -8.11 4.27
N MET A 114 -1.26 -8.53 3.26
CA MET A 114 -0.71 -9.23 2.09
C MET A 114 0.25 -8.32 1.31
N LEU A 115 -0.08 -7.05 1.11
CA LEU A 115 0.80 -6.09 0.44
C LEU A 115 2.11 -5.87 1.18
N ILE A 116 2.10 -5.82 2.53
CA ILE A 116 3.33 -5.71 3.34
C ILE A 116 4.22 -6.95 3.13
N VAL A 117 3.63 -8.14 3.19
CA VAL A 117 4.34 -9.41 3.00
C VAL A 117 4.90 -9.50 1.57
N LEU A 118 4.10 -9.20 0.56
CA LEU A 118 4.53 -9.19 -0.84
C LEU A 118 5.68 -8.20 -1.06
N LYS A 119 5.58 -7.00 -0.49
CA LYS A 119 6.64 -5.99 -0.56
C LYS A 119 7.92 -6.46 0.12
N HIS A 120 7.83 -7.17 1.24
CA HIS A 120 9.00 -7.74 1.91
C HIS A 120 9.72 -8.77 1.02
N PHE A 121 8.99 -9.74 0.47
CA PHE A 121 9.59 -10.83 -0.31
C PHE A 121 10.06 -10.39 -1.71
N PHE A 122 9.38 -9.41 -2.32
CA PHE A 122 9.73 -8.91 -3.65
C PHE A 122 10.56 -7.62 -3.61
N ALA A 123 10.76 -7.03 -2.42
CA ALA A 123 11.66 -5.91 -2.16
C ALA A 123 11.53 -4.79 -3.21
N GLU A 124 12.62 -4.43 -3.88
CA GLU A 124 12.67 -3.36 -4.89
C GLU A 124 11.88 -3.68 -6.17
N LYS A 125 11.47 -4.94 -6.37
CA LYS A 125 10.71 -5.34 -7.57
C LYS A 125 9.23 -4.94 -7.49
N LEU A 126 8.68 -4.85 -6.28
CA LEU A 126 7.29 -4.48 -6.05
C LEU A 126 7.22 -3.12 -5.36
N PHE A 127 6.40 -2.22 -5.86
CA PHE A 127 6.08 -0.95 -5.23
C PHE A 127 4.67 -1.02 -4.67
N VAL A 128 4.48 -0.44 -3.49
CA VAL A 128 3.21 -0.38 -2.76
C VAL A 128 3.06 1.05 -2.24
N ASP A 129 1.93 1.68 -2.56
CA ASP A 129 1.47 2.97 -2.06
C ASP A 129 0.00 2.88 -1.65
N SER A 130 -0.51 3.86 -0.92
CA SER A 130 -1.89 3.87 -0.44
C SER A 130 -2.38 5.29 -0.14
N ASP A 131 -3.69 5.50 -0.25
CA ASP A 131 -4.34 6.70 0.29
C ASP A 131 -4.15 6.85 1.81
N GLY A 132 -3.82 5.75 2.51
CA GLY A 132 -3.43 5.75 3.92
C GLY A 132 -2.03 6.30 4.17
N PHE A 133 -1.25 6.58 3.13
CA PHE A 133 0.06 7.20 3.24
C PHE A 133 -0.05 8.70 2.90
N ALA A 134 0.20 9.57 3.88
CA ALA A 134 0.33 11.01 3.64
C ALA A 134 1.79 11.43 3.77
N GLY A 135 2.28 12.29 2.86
CA GLY A 135 3.65 12.82 3.00
C GLY A 135 4.27 13.51 1.79
N SER A 136 3.49 14.02 0.85
CA SER A 136 4.02 14.59 -0.39
C SER A 136 4.28 16.07 -0.38
N ASP A 137 3.36 16.81 0.23
CA ASP A 137 3.32 18.27 0.10
C ASP A 137 3.89 18.95 1.36
N TYR A 138 4.37 18.15 2.32
CA TYR A 138 4.87 18.59 3.61
C TYR A 138 6.24 17.97 3.90
N PRO A 139 7.07 18.62 4.74
CA PRO A 139 8.42 18.17 5.01
C PRO A 139 8.42 16.76 5.67
N PRO A 140 9.54 16.01 5.60
CA PRO A 140 9.62 14.58 6.00
C PRO A 140 9.03 14.24 7.37
N GLU A 141 9.02 15.18 8.30
CA GLU A 141 8.42 15.11 9.63
C GLU A 141 6.88 14.97 9.65
N ASN A 142 6.20 15.27 8.53
CA ASN A 142 4.74 15.17 8.37
C ASN A 142 4.32 13.94 7.56
N ARG A 143 5.24 12.99 7.36
CA ARG A 143 4.91 11.67 6.83
C ARG A 143 4.05 10.93 7.84
N TYR A 144 3.01 10.27 7.34
CA TYR A 144 2.04 9.55 8.15
C TYR A 144 1.58 8.30 7.41
N VAL A 145 1.33 7.27 8.20
CA VAL A 145 0.66 6.04 7.81
C VAL A 145 -0.55 5.93 8.73
N ASP A 146 -1.72 5.68 8.16
CA ASP A 146 -2.95 5.60 8.92
C ASP A 146 -3.06 4.39 9.83
N ASP A 147 -4.11 4.40 10.65
CA ASP A 147 -4.28 3.45 11.73
C ASP A 147 -4.46 2.03 11.18
N GLU A 148 -5.13 1.91 10.04
CA GLU A 148 -5.34 0.67 9.30
C GLU A 148 -3.99 0.03 8.90
N TRP A 149 -3.08 0.81 8.31
CA TRP A 149 -1.75 0.31 7.98
C TRP A 149 -0.84 0.11 9.19
N ILE A 150 -0.99 0.93 10.25
CA ILE A 150 -0.27 0.73 11.53
C ILE A 150 -0.66 -0.61 12.16
N GLU A 151 -1.95 -0.94 12.15
CA GLU A 151 -2.48 -2.19 12.67
C GLU A 151 -2.01 -3.38 11.82
N ALA A 152 -2.16 -3.32 10.49
CA ALA A 152 -1.68 -4.36 9.59
C ALA A 152 -0.16 -4.62 9.77
N ALA A 153 0.63 -3.55 9.84
CA ALA A 153 2.05 -3.61 10.14
C ALA A 153 2.36 -4.25 11.50
N GLY A 154 1.59 -3.90 12.54
CA GLY A 154 1.66 -4.50 13.86
C GLY A 154 1.40 -6.00 13.84
N GLN A 155 0.36 -6.44 13.13
CA GLN A 155 0.00 -7.86 13.00
C GLN A 155 1.09 -8.64 12.25
N VAL A 156 1.54 -8.13 11.11
CA VAL A 156 2.61 -8.76 10.30
C VAL A 156 3.92 -8.87 11.09
N LYS A 157 4.30 -7.82 11.83
CA LYS A 157 5.50 -7.86 12.68
C LYS A 157 5.34 -8.86 13.83
N ALA A 158 4.23 -8.82 14.55
CA ALA A 158 4.00 -9.70 15.70
C ALA A 158 3.98 -11.18 15.30
N ARG A 159 3.38 -11.49 14.15
CA ARG A 159 3.15 -12.88 13.71
C ARG A 159 4.31 -13.46 12.92
N TYR A 160 4.96 -12.65 12.09
CA TYR A 160 5.97 -13.13 11.14
C TYR A 160 7.37 -12.53 11.37
N GLY A 161 7.51 -11.56 12.28
CA GLY A 161 8.76 -10.82 12.46
C GLY A 161 9.11 -9.93 11.25
N ILE A 162 8.17 -9.71 10.34
CA ILE A 162 8.40 -8.97 9.10
C ILE A 162 8.24 -7.47 9.35
N THR A 163 9.27 -6.72 8.96
CA THR A 163 9.21 -5.27 8.81
C THR A 163 9.67 -4.89 7.41
N THR A 164 8.97 -3.96 6.77
CA THR A 164 9.20 -3.54 5.39
C THR A 164 9.23 -2.01 5.30
N LYS A 165 9.91 -1.48 4.29
CA LYS A 165 9.85 -0.05 3.96
C LYS A 165 8.80 0.17 2.86
N LEU A 166 7.87 1.06 3.12
CA LEU A 166 6.83 1.48 2.19
C LEU A 166 7.24 2.81 1.54
N PHE A 167 6.85 2.97 0.29
CA PHE A 167 7.19 4.13 -0.53
C PHE A 167 5.93 4.97 -0.74
N THR A 168 6.04 6.28 -0.59
CA THR A 168 4.97 7.19 -1.02
C THR A 168 5.30 7.72 -2.41
N TRP A 169 4.36 7.68 -3.35
CA TRP A 169 4.58 7.97 -4.77
C TRP A 169 5.13 9.37 -5.07
N ASN A 170 4.96 10.32 -4.14
CA ASN A 170 5.37 11.70 -4.32
C ASN A 170 6.86 12.02 -4.07
N GLN A 171 7.71 10.99 -4.04
CA GLN A 171 9.15 11.14 -3.85
C GLN A 171 9.98 10.83 -5.10
N ALA A 172 9.34 10.78 -6.26
CA ALA A 172 10.07 10.85 -7.50
C ALA A 172 10.64 12.28 -7.61
N VAL A 173 11.82 12.52 -7.05
CA VAL A 173 12.60 13.74 -7.27
C VAL A 173 13.68 13.43 -8.29
N ARG A 174 13.86 14.30 -9.27
CA ARG A 174 15.04 14.25 -10.12
C ARG A 174 16.09 15.20 -9.54
N ILE A 175 17.34 14.78 -9.52
CA ILE A 175 18.44 15.69 -9.23
C ILE A 175 18.76 16.46 -10.51
N VAL A 176 18.49 17.76 -10.51
CA VAL A 176 18.83 18.70 -11.58
C VAL A 176 19.84 19.67 -11.01
N ASN A 177 21.06 19.68 -11.55
CA ASN A 177 22.16 20.54 -11.09
C ASN A 177 22.42 20.46 -9.57
N GLY A 178 22.38 19.25 -9.01
CA GLY A 178 22.61 19.02 -7.57
C GLY A 178 21.46 19.43 -6.65
N LYS A 179 20.31 19.85 -7.19
CA LYS A 179 19.11 20.20 -6.41
C LYS A 179 17.98 19.18 -6.66
N PRO A 180 17.24 18.76 -5.62
CA PRO A 180 16.08 17.90 -5.78
C PRO A 180 14.89 18.69 -6.34
N GLU A 181 14.37 18.27 -7.50
CA GLU A 181 13.17 18.83 -8.11
C GLU A 181 12.02 17.82 -8.11
N PRO A 182 10.79 18.19 -7.67
CA PRO A 182 9.65 17.26 -7.63
C PRO A 182 9.20 16.86 -9.04
N LEU A 183 9.04 15.56 -9.30
CA LEU A 183 8.35 15.10 -10.50
C LEU A 183 6.84 15.34 -10.33
N ARG A 184 6.28 16.27 -11.10
CA ARG A 184 4.85 16.58 -11.06
C ARG A 184 4.01 15.38 -11.48
N ARG A 185 2.89 15.12 -10.77
CA ARG A 185 1.87 14.08 -11.05
C ARG A 185 1.53 13.91 -12.55
N ASN A 186 1.49 15.01 -13.31
CA ASN A 186 1.04 15.01 -14.70
C ASN A 186 2.14 14.65 -15.74
N LEU A 187 3.41 14.53 -15.32
CA LEU A 187 4.53 14.19 -16.20
C LEU A 187 4.84 12.69 -16.24
N ILE A 188 4.26 11.91 -15.33
CA ILE A 188 4.42 10.45 -15.29
C ILE A 188 3.18 9.81 -15.92
N ARG A 189 3.00 10.03 -17.23
CA ARG A 189 2.23 9.08 -18.03
C ARG A 189 3.13 7.87 -18.27
N PRO A 190 2.66 6.62 -18.10
CA PRO A 190 3.42 5.44 -18.49
C PRO A 190 3.41 5.34 -20.03
N ASN A 191 4.15 6.23 -20.69
CA ASN A 191 4.53 6.02 -22.07
C ASN A 191 5.86 5.26 -22.06
N ALA A 192 5.82 4.06 -22.63
CA ALA A 192 6.80 2.99 -22.63
C ALA A 192 8.19 3.32 -23.23
N ALA A 193 8.57 4.59 -23.33
CA ALA A 193 9.79 5.03 -24.01
C ALA A 193 10.86 5.60 -23.09
N ASN A 194 10.54 6.02 -21.86
CA ASN A 194 11.52 6.57 -20.93
C ASN A 194 11.64 5.67 -19.70
N HIS A 195 12.61 4.76 -19.74
CA HIS A 195 13.14 4.09 -18.55
C HIS A 195 13.78 5.15 -17.64
N CYS A 196 12.96 5.88 -16.88
CA CYS A 196 13.41 6.57 -15.69
C CYS A 196 13.37 5.54 -14.57
N VAL A 197 14.54 5.08 -14.14
CA VAL A 197 14.70 4.54 -12.79
C VAL A 197 15.22 5.72 -11.96
N PRO A 198 14.38 6.44 -11.21
CA PRO A 198 14.86 7.55 -10.40
C PRO A 198 15.85 7.04 -9.36
N THR A 199 17.03 7.63 -9.35
CA THR A 199 18.18 7.31 -8.49
C THR A 199 18.01 7.77 -7.04
N ALA A 200 16.85 8.28 -6.65
CA ALA A 200 16.59 8.74 -5.28
C ALA A 200 15.10 8.66 -4.94
N TRP A 201 14.57 7.45 -4.81
CA TRP A 201 13.35 7.25 -4.04
C TRP A 201 13.73 7.29 -2.57
N ASN A 202 13.38 8.37 -1.87
CA ASN A 202 13.60 8.42 -0.44
C ASN A 202 12.73 7.35 0.23
N GLU A 203 13.31 6.51 1.06
CA GLU A 203 12.56 5.54 1.85
C GLU A 203 11.71 6.31 2.85
N THR A 204 10.39 6.09 2.83
CA THR A 204 9.49 7.09 3.39
C THR A 204 8.92 6.72 4.75
N VAL A 205 8.38 5.50 4.90
CA VAL A 205 7.83 5.01 6.18
C VAL A 205 8.12 3.52 6.35
N THR A 206 8.50 3.12 7.57
CA THR A 206 8.71 1.70 7.91
C THR A 206 7.41 1.10 8.41
N THR A 207 7.14 -0.19 8.18
CA THR A 207 6.05 -0.92 8.86
C THR A 207 6.42 -1.32 10.30
N ASP A 208 7.40 -0.66 10.92
CA ASP A 208 7.61 -0.82 12.34
C ASP A 208 6.52 -0.03 13.08
N ARG A 209 5.66 -0.73 13.83
CA ARG A 209 4.54 -0.11 14.55
C ARG A 209 4.99 1.03 15.47
N ALA A 210 6.13 0.89 16.15
CA ALA A 210 6.61 1.95 17.04
C ALA A 210 7.04 3.19 16.24
N CYS A 211 7.73 2.98 15.12
CA CYS A 211 8.07 4.04 14.19
C CYS A 211 6.82 4.74 13.61
N CYS A 212 5.81 3.98 13.16
CA CYS A 212 4.58 4.58 12.66
C CYS A 212 3.81 5.38 13.74
N LEU A 213 3.75 4.87 14.97
CA LEU A 213 3.15 5.60 16.08
C LEU A 213 3.92 6.87 16.44
N GLU A 214 5.25 6.85 16.32
CA GLU A 214 6.08 8.04 16.51
C GLU A 214 5.76 9.10 15.44
N TYR A 215 5.60 8.70 14.17
CA TYR A 215 5.14 9.59 13.10
C TYR A 215 3.76 10.19 13.40
N LYS A 216 2.79 9.36 13.82
CA LYS A 216 1.45 9.81 14.22
C LYS A 216 1.53 10.83 15.36
N ARG A 217 2.33 10.56 16.39
CA ARG A 217 2.54 11.47 17.53
C ARG A 217 3.15 12.81 17.10
N LYS A 218 4.14 12.81 16.20
CA LYS A 218 4.78 14.04 15.69
C LYS A 218 3.77 14.92 14.96
N ARG A 219 2.91 14.34 14.11
CA ARG A 219 1.80 15.04 13.43
C ARG A 219 0.83 15.67 14.42
N ASP A 220 0.33 14.90 15.39
CA ASP A 220 -0.69 15.36 16.34
C ASP A 220 -0.22 16.52 17.20
N ASN A 221 1.11 16.65 17.38
CA ASN A 221 1.74 17.77 18.08
C ASN A 221 2.01 18.97 17.15
N TYR A 222 2.24 18.76 15.86
CA TYR A 222 2.48 19.86 14.90
C TYR A 222 1.24 20.76 14.75
N GLY A 223 0.04 20.16 14.69
CA GLY A 223 -1.22 20.90 14.61
C GLY A 223 -1.64 21.65 15.89
N LYS A 224 -0.85 21.60 16.96
CA LYS A 224 -1.09 22.31 18.23
C LYS A 224 -0.17 23.53 18.43
N ASN A 225 0.82 23.72 17.57
CA ASN A 225 1.82 24.80 17.64
C ASN A 225 1.71 25.80 16.47
N LEU A 226 0.64 25.72 15.68
CA LEU A 226 0.22 26.70 14.67
C LEU A 226 -1.07 27.37 15.14
#